data_AF-A0A515D0R8-F1
#
_entry.id   AF-A0A515D0R8-F1
#
_cell.length_a   1.000
_cell.length_b   1.000
_cell.length_c   1.000
_cell.angle_alpha   90.00
_cell.angle_beta   90.00
_cell.angle_gamma   90.00
#
_symmetry.space_group_name_H-M   'P 1'
#
loop_
_entity.id
_entity.type
_entity.pdbx_description
1 polymer ?
#
loop_
_entity_poly.entity_id
_entity_poly.type
_entity_poly.pdbx_seq_one_letter_code
_entity_poly.pdbx_strand_id
1 'polypeptide(L)' 'MKPVTHQILGVTVFPLVAMLQKVRRWWSIRYLRRLWADDQDLRRIARERNWVGVLNHFNIEAGYRFIKLLATAEQQRGIL' A
#
# COMPACT_ATOMS: atom_id res chain seq x y z
N MET A 1 27.90 -14.44 18.47
CA MET A 1 28.48 -13.46 17.53
C MET A 1 27.82 -12.11 17.79
N LYS A 2 28.58 -11.06 18.13
CA LYS A 2 28.03 -9.70 18.28
C LYS A 2 27.81 -9.10 16.88
N PRO A 3 26.68 -8.45 16.61
CA PRO A 3 26.43 -7.84 15.30
C PRO A 3 27.44 -6.73 15.07
N VAL A 4 28.24 -6.84 14.01
CA VAL A 4 29.15 -5.78 13.56
C VAL A 4 28.28 -4.62 13.10
N THR A 5 28.25 -3.55 13.87
CA THR A 5 27.50 -2.33 13.57
C THR A 5 28.41 -1.39 12.79
N HIS A 6 28.21 -1.30 11.47
CA HIS A 6 28.88 -0.26 10.68
C HIS A 6 28.29 1.10 11.05
N GLN A 7 29.14 1.96 11.59
CA GLN A 7 28.84 3.37 11.84
C GLN A 7 29.34 4.17 10.64
N ILE A 8 28.46 4.97 10.04
CA ILE A 8 28.83 5.94 9.01
C ILE A 8 28.53 7.31 9.64
N LEU A 9 29.52 8.21 9.66
CA LEU A 9 29.39 9.56 10.23
C LEU A 9 28.89 9.58 11.71
N GLY A 10 29.28 8.57 12.51
CA GLY A 10 28.90 8.48 13.93
C GLY A 10 27.46 8.03 14.18
N VAL A 11 26.70 7.66 13.15
CA VAL A 11 25.34 7.14 13.28
C VAL A 11 25.31 5.65 12.99
N THR A 12 24.63 4.89 13.86
CA THR A 12 24.37 3.47 13.63
C THR A 12 23.44 3.33 12.42
N VAL A 13 23.94 2.72 11.35
CA VAL A 13 23.21 2.62 10.07
C VAL A 13 21.98 1.71 10.19
N PHE A 14 22.07 0.64 10.99
CA PHE A 14 21.02 -0.37 11.12
C PHE A 14 19.67 0.18 11.64
N PRO A 15 19.63 0.97 12.73
CA PRO A 15 18.40 1.63 13.20
C PRO A 15 17.77 2.56 12.16
N LEU A 16 18.57 3.31 11.41
CA LEU A 16 18.07 4.20 10.35
C LEU A 16 17.40 3.42 9.22
N VAL A 17 18.05 2.36 8.74
CA VAL A 17 17.49 1.47 7.70
C VAL A 17 16.18 0.84 8.19
N ALA A 18 16.14 0.35 9.43
CA ALA A 18 14.92 -0.21 10.01
C ALA A 18 13.79 0.83 10.13
N MET A 19 14.11 2.08 10.50
CA MET A 19 13.14 3.16 10.56
C MET A 19 12.58 3.50 9.16
N LEU A 20 13.45 3.60 8.16
CA LEU A 20 13.05 3.83 6.77
C LEU A 20 12.15 2.70 6.24
N GLN A 21 12.46 1.45 6.56
CA GLN A 21 11.62 0.30 6.21
C GLN A 21 10.23 0.38 6.85
N LYS A 22 10.14 0.75 8.14
CA LYS A 22 8.85 0.95 8.83
C LYS A 22 8.03 2.07 8.20
N VAL A 23 8.68 3.19 7.88
CA VAL A 23 8.03 4.32 7.20
C VAL A 23 7.53 3.87 5.84
N ARG A 24 8.36 3.22 5.02
CA ARG A 24 7.97 2.69 3.71
C ARG A 24 6.77 1.75 3.79
N ARG A 25 6.78 0.80 4.75
CA ARG A 25 5.65 -0.11 5.00
C ARG A 25 4.38 0.65 5.34
N TRP A 26 4.46 1.63 6.24
CA TRP A 26 3.32 2.46 6.62
C TRP A 26 2.76 3.25 5.42
N TRP A 27 3.62 3.81 4.57
CA TRP A 27 3.22 4.50 3.35
C TRP A 27 2.52 3.55 2.37
N SER A 28 3.04 2.34 2.14
CA SER A 28 2.38 1.35 1.26
C SER A 28 1.00 0.96 1.76
N ILE A 29 0.83 0.72 3.08
CA ILE A 29 -0.49 0.44 3.68
C ILE A 29 -1.44 1.63 3.49
N ARG A 30 -0.95 2.85 3.76
CA ARG A 30 -1.75 4.07 3.64
C ARG A 30 -2.21 4.28 2.20
N TYR A 31 -1.33 4.03 1.22
CA TYR A 31 -1.65 4.10 -0.20
C TYR A 31 -2.75 3.11 -0.58
N LEU A 32 -2.62 1.84 -0.21
CA LEU A 32 -3.63 0.81 -0.52
C LEU A 32 -5.00 1.13 0.10
N ARG A 33 -5.02 1.63 1.34
CA ARG A 33 -6.26 2.07 1.99
C ARG A 33 -6.90 3.25 1.29
N ARG A 34 -6.10 4.23 0.87
CA ARG A 34 -6.60 5.39 0.14
C ARG A 34 -7.17 4.98 -1.21
N LEU A 35 -6.45 4.14 -1.96
CA LEU A 35 -6.92 3.62 -3.25
C LEU A 35 -8.26 2.89 -3.12
N TRP A 36 -8.41 2.06 -2.08
CA TRP A 36 -9.70 1.43 -1.78
C TRP A 36 -10.80 2.44 -1.47
N ALA A 37 -10.52 3.47 -0.67
CA ALA A 37 -11.49 4.51 -0.34
C ALA A 37 -11.93 5.31 -1.57
N ASP A 38 -10.96 5.73 -2.40
CA ASP A 38 -11.21 6.46 -3.65
C ASP A 38 -12.09 5.63 -4.61
N ASP A 39 -11.86 4.32 -4.71
CA ASP A 39 -12.71 3.39 -5.48
C ASP A 39 -14.16 3.32 -4.94
N GLN A 40 -14.34 3.34 -3.60
CA GLN A 40 -15.69 3.36 -3.02
C GLN A 40 -16.40 4.68 -3.26
N ASP A 41 -15.70 5.81 -3.15
CA ASP A 41 -16.26 7.13 -3.42
C ASP A 41 -16.65 7.27 -4.90
N LEU A 42 -15.82 6.77 -5.82
CA LEU A 42 -16.16 6.71 -7.25
C LEU A 42 -17.42 5.86 -7.48
N ARG A 43 -17.51 4.71 -6.82
CA ARG A 43 -18.72 3.86 -6.88
C ARG A 43 -19.96 4.58 -6.36
N ARG A 44 -19.86 5.33 -5.25
CA ARG A 44 -20.98 6.12 -4.72
C ARG A 44 -21.46 7.11 -5.78
N ILE A 45 -20.55 7.90 -6.34
CA ILE A 45 -20.85 8.87 -7.40
C ILE A 45 -21.46 8.18 -8.64
N ALA A 46 -20.90 7.04 -9.04
CA ALA A 46 -21.38 6.28 -10.18
C ALA A 46 -22.81 5.75 -9.96
N ARG A 47 -23.18 5.36 -8.74
CA ARG A 47 -24.56 5.00 -8.38
C ARG A 47 -25.49 6.19 -8.48
N GLU A 48 -25.11 7.32 -7.89
CA GLU A 48 -25.90 8.56 -7.92
C GLU A 48 -26.15 9.05 -9.36
N ARG A 49 -25.19 8.84 -10.25
CA ARG A 49 -25.24 9.28 -11.66
C ARG A 49 -25.69 8.19 -12.64
N ASN A 50 -26.08 7.02 -12.16
CA ASN A 50 -26.45 5.86 -12.99
C ASN A 50 -25.39 5.49 -14.06
N TRP A 51 -24.11 5.59 -13.71
CA TRP A 51 -23.00 5.22 -14.59
C TRP A 51 -22.80 3.70 -14.59
N VAL A 52 -23.73 2.99 -15.24
CA VAL A 52 -23.78 1.51 -15.26
C VAL A 52 -22.47 0.90 -15.76
N GLY A 53 -21.84 1.49 -16.78
CA GLY A 53 -20.54 1.02 -17.29
C GLY A 53 -19.43 1.08 -16.24
N VAL A 54 -19.38 2.16 -15.45
CA VAL A 54 -18.41 2.33 -14.36
C VAL A 54 -18.69 1.34 -13.24
N LEU A 55 -19.95 1.12 -12.87
CA LEU A 55 -20.33 0.16 -11.83
C LEU A 55 -19.99 -1.28 -12.20
N ASN A 56 -20.16 -1.64 -13.47
CA ASN A 56 -19.82 -2.97 -13.97
C ASN A 56 -18.30 -3.21 -13.94
N HIS A 57 -17.51 -2.21 -14.37
CA HIS A 57 -16.06 -2.30 -14.39
C HIS A 57 -15.46 -2.25 -12.98
N PHE A 58 -15.88 -1.27 -12.16
CA PHE A 58 -15.44 -1.07 -10.79
C PHE A 58 -16.37 -1.76 -9.79
N ASN A 59 -16.65 -3.04 -10.00
CA ASN A 59 -17.39 -3.82 -9.01
C ASN A 59 -16.51 -4.12 -7.79
N ILE A 60 -17.15 -4.42 -6.65
CA ILE A 60 -16.46 -4.58 -5.35
C ILE A 60 -15.44 -5.72 -5.41
N GLU A 61 -15.77 -6.82 -6.08
CA GLU A 61 -14.91 -7.98 -6.18
C GLU A 61 -13.65 -7.70 -7.02
N ALA A 62 -13.81 -7.04 -8.17
CA ALA A 62 -12.69 -6.61 -9.01
C ALA A 62 -11.74 -5.69 -8.24
N GLY A 63 -12.28 -4.70 -7.53
CA GLY A 63 -11.47 -3.80 -6.68
C GLY A 63 -10.74 -4.56 -5.57
N TYR A 64 -11.41 -5.52 -4.91
CA TYR A 64 -10.78 -6.33 -3.85
C TYR A 64 -9.64 -7.19 -4.41
N ARG A 65 -9.86 -7.86 -5.55
CA ARG A 65 -8.83 -8.66 -6.22
C ARG A 65 -7.64 -7.80 -6.62
N PHE A 66 -7.88 -6.57 -7.11
CA PHE A 66 -6.84 -5.64 -7.48
C PHE A 66 -6.00 -5.18 -6.27
N ILE A 67 -6.64 -4.74 -5.19
CA ILE A 67 -5.94 -4.36 -3.94
C ILE A 67 -5.14 -5.54 -3.38
N LYS A 68 -5.70 -6.75 -3.41
CA LYS A 68 -4.99 -7.96 -2.98
C LYS A 68 -3.76 -8.23 -3.84
N LEU A 69 -3.84 -8.06 -5.16
CA LEU A 69 -2.70 -8.22 -6.07
C LEU A 69 -1.60 -7.19 -5.77
N LEU A 70 -1.95 -5.93 -5.55
CA LEU A 70 -0.99 -4.89 -5.17
C LEU A 70 -0.34 -5.18 -3.81
N ALA A 71 -1.12 -5.63 -2.82
CA ALA A 71 -0.60 -6.02 -1.51
C ALA A 71 0.39 -7.19 -1.63
N THR A 72 0.06 -8.22 -2.42
CA THR A 72 0.97 -9.35 -2.68
C THR A 72 2.27 -8.88 -3.35
N ALA A 73 2.20 -7.96 -4.31
CA ALA A 73 3.40 -7.41 -4.95
C ALA A 73 4.30 -6.65 -3.96
N GLU A 74 3.70 -5.89 -3.04
CA GLU A 74 4.44 -5.20 -1.99
C GLU A 74 5.03 -6.17 -0.94
N GLN A 75 4.36 -7.29 -0.65
CA GLN A 75 4.92 -8.37 0.18
C GLN A 75 6.12 -9.03 -0.49
N GLN A 76 6.04 -9.34 -1.79
CA GLN A 76 7.16 -9.91 -2.55
C GLN A 76 8.39 -8.99 -2.59
N ARG A 77 8.18 -7.67 -2.50
CA ARG A 77 9.26 -6.68 -2.39
C ARG A 77 9.83 -6.54 -0.98
N GLY A 78 9.32 -7.30 0.00
CA GLY A 78 9.74 -7.21 1.41
C GLY A 78 9.28 -5.93 2.12
N ILE A 79 8.24 -5.28 1.60
CA ILE A 79 7.72 -4.02 2.14
C ILE A 79 6.58 -4.29 3.12
N LEU A 80 5.65 -5.17 2.75
CA LEU A 80 4.49 -5.58 3.56
C LEU A 80 4.72 -6.88 4.33
#